data_AF-A0A1M3LDH1-F1
#
_entry.id   AF-A0A1M3LDH1-F1
#
_cell.length_a   1.000
_cell.length_b   1.000
_cell.length_c   1.000
_cell.angle_alpha   90.00
_cell.angle_beta   90.00
_cell.angle_gamma   90.00
#
_symmetry.space_group_name_H-M   'P 1'
#
loop_
_entity.id
_entity.type
_entity.pdbx_description
1 polymer ?
#
loop_
_entity_poly.entity_id
_entity_poly.type
_entity_poly.pdbx_seq_one_letter_code
_entity_poly.pdbx_strand_id
1 'polypeptide(L)'
;MKRSGRRRSELAIDEGMLLAVRAASLDVRNRIEVETIGRGRDFDPEEFRGDAIAALGQLAAEQRAIADRLDLEHRLAGSRGGVAYSEHDYRRGDRANLRVRARTARRMAAELDAFAADAERVGELVERARREAWRDVAGQVQKKLRIYAAPPEFDEDPGRRGRLSELAAELAAQVDAAAADPAADAAD
;
A
#
# COMPACT_ATOMS: atom_id res chain seq x y z
N MET A 1 -8.03 -19.59 30.11
CA MET A 1 -6.87 -19.51 29.18
C MET A 1 -7.23 -19.49 27.68
N LYS A 2 -8.24 -20.23 27.17
CA LYS A 2 -8.59 -20.24 25.72
C LYS A 2 -8.99 -18.88 25.13
N ARG A 3 -9.68 -18.01 25.90
CA ARG A 3 -10.10 -16.66 25.45
C ARG A 3 -8.92 -15.73 25.10
N SER A 4 -7.81 -15.81 25.83
CA SER A 4 -6.61 -14.97 25.62
C SER A 4 -5.83 -15.37 24.34
N GLY A 5 -5.80 -16.66 24.00
CA GLY A 5 -5.19 -17.13 22.75
C GLY A 5 -5.96 -16.69 21.51
N ARG A 6 -7.30 -16.79 21.55
CA ARG A 6 -8.17 -16.35 20.44
C ARG A 6 -8.04 -14.86 20.15
N ARG A 7 -8.07 -14.03 21.20
CA ARG A 7 -7.93 -12.57 21.07
C ARG A 7 -6.59 -12.15 20.45
N ARG A 8 -5.49 -12.87 20.77
CA ARG A 8 -4.17 -12.62 20.17
C ARG A 8 -4.14 -12.98 18.68
N SER A 9 -4.76 -14.09 18.30
CA SER A 9 -4.85 -14.47 16.88
C SER A 9 -5.73 -13.51 16.08
N GLU A 10 -6.80 -12.99 16.66
CA GLU A 10 -7.65 -11.96 16.05
C GLU A 10 -6.85 -10.65 15.85
N LEU A 11 -6.17 -10.15 16.88
CA LEU A 11 -5.31 -8.97 16.76
C LEU A 11 -4.25 -9.10 15.66
N ALA A 12 -3.59 -10.27 15.58
CA ALA A 12 -2.58 -10.52 14.56
C ALA A 12 -3.16 -10.54 13.13
N ILE A 13 -4.41 -10.98 12.98
CA ILE A 13 -5.11 -10.92 11.69
C ILE A 13 -5.44 -9.47 11.36
N ASP A 14 -5.99 -8.71 12.31
CA ASP A 14 -6.38 -7.31 12.09
C ASP A 14 -5.17 -6.45 11.70
N GLU A 15 -4.05 -6.62 12.39
CA GLU A 15 -2.78 -5.96 12.06
C GLU A 15 -2.22 -6.41 10.70
N GLY A 16 -2.25 -7.72 10.42
CA GLY A 16 -1.83 -8.26 9.14
C GLY A 16 -2.68 -7.76 7.98
N MET A 17 -3.99 -7.65 8.17
CA MET A 17 -4.92 -7.09 7.18
C MET A 17 -4.66 -5.61 6.93
N LEU A 18 -4.39 -4.82 7.98
CA LEU A 18 -4.05 -3.41 7.83
C LEU A 18 -2.81 -3.23 6.94
N LEU A 19 -1.76 -4.03 7.18
CA LEU A 19 -0.54 -4.00 6.39
C LEU A 19 -0.76 -4.46 4.94
N ALA A 20 -1.48 -5.56 4.74
CA ALA A 20 -1.77 -6.09 3.41
C ALA A 20 -2.60 -5.12 2.57
N VAL A 21 -3.64 -4.53 3.15
CA VAL A 21 -4.46 -3.51 2.48
C VAL A 21 -3.65 -2.25 2.18
N ARG A 22 -2.71 -1.88 3.07
CA ARG A 22 -1.80 -0.76 2.79
C ARG A 22 -0.86 -1.07 1.63
N ALA A 23 -0.35 -2.30 1.54
CA ALA A 23 0.49 -2.74 0.42
C ALA A 23 -0.29 -2.70 -0.91
N ALA A 24 -1.50 -3.26 -0.95
CA ALA A 24 -2.36 -3.19 -2.14
C ALA A 24 -2.66 -1.73 -2.53
N SER A 25 -2.94 -0.87 -1.56
CA SER A 25 -3.15 0.56 -1.80
C SER A 25 -1.91 1.24 -2.39
N LEU A 26 -0.70 0.85 -1.98
CA LEU A 26 0.55 1.38 -2.52
C LEU A 26 0.76 0.92 -3.97
N ASP A 27 0.49 -0.34 -4.27
CA ASP A 27 0.61 -0.87 -5.63
C ASP A 27 -0.34 -0.17 -6.59
N VAL A 28 -1.60 0.00 -6.20
CA VAL A 28 -2.61 0.74 -6.99
C VAL A 28 -2.21 2.20 -7.16
N ARG A 29 -1.73 2.86 -6.10
CA ARG A 29 -1.26 4.24 -6.17
C ARG A 29 -0.10 4.39 -7.17
N ASN A 30 0.91 3.53 -7.09
CA ASN A 30 2.04 3.54 -8.01
C ASN A 30 1.57 3.35 -9.46
N ARG A 31 0.59 2.48 -9.66
CA ARG A 31 -0.01 2.23 -10.96
C ARG A 31 -0.73 3.48 -11.51
N ILE A 32 -1.53 4.15 -10.68
CA ILE A 32 -2.17 5.43 -11.02
C ILE A 32 -1.11 6.46 -11.43
N GLU A 33 -0.09 6.68 -10.61
CA GLU A 33 0.98 7.65 -10.91
C GLU A 33 1.64 7.37 -12.28
N VAL A 34 1.96 6.11 -12.56
CA VAL A 34 2.61 5.72 -13.83
C VAL A 34 1.67 5.89 -15.02
N GLU A 35 0.42 5.44 -14.94
CA GLU A 35 -0.50 5.44 -16.09
C GLU A 35 -1.11 6.83 -16.36
N THR A 36 -1.58 7.51 -15.32
CA THR A 36 -2.26 8.81 -15.51
C THR A 36 -1.25 9.95 -15.64
N ILE A 37 -0.29 10.04 -14.74
CA ILE A 37 0.62 11.20 -14.66
C ILE A 37 1.85 10.98 -15.55
N GLY A 38 2.43 9.78 -15.48
CA GLY A 38 3.61 9.44 -16.28
C GLY A 38 3.32 9.30 -17.78
N ARG A 39 2.10 8.89 -18.16
CA ARG A 39 1.72 8.63 -19.57
C ARG A 39 0.58 9.50 -20.09
N GLY A 40 0.01 10.38 -19.26
CA GLY A 40 -1.06 11.30 -19.66
C GLY A 40 -2.37 10.59 -20.02
N ARG A 41 -2.64 9.41 -19.45
CA ARG A 41 -3.93 8.72 -19.65
C ARG A 41 -4.97 9.26 -18.69
N ASP A 42 -6.24 9.21 -19.10
CA ASP A 42 -7.35 9.55 -18.20
C ASP A 42 -7.47 8.50 -17.08
N PHE A 43 -8.01 8.94 -15.95
CA PHE A 43 -8.30 8.05 -14.83
C PHE A 43 -9.58 7.26 -15.09
N ASP A 44 -9.48 5.94 -15.28
CA ASP A 44 -10.63 5.02 -15.32
C ASP A 44 -10.77 4.27 -13.99
N PRO A 45 -11.80 4.59 -13.16
CA PRO A 45 -12.03 3.92 -11.90
C PRO A 45 -12.18 2.40 -12.02
N GLU A 46 -12.77 1.90 -13.10
CA GLU A 46 -13.03 0.46 -13.27
C GLU A 46 -11.76 -0.32 -13.62
N GLU A 47 -10.84 0.27 -14.39
CA GLU A 47 -9.52 -0.31 -14.65
C GLU A 47 -8.73 -0.46 -13.33
N PHE A 48 -8.67 0.61 -12.53
CA PHE A 48 -7.93 0.58 -11.26
C PHE A 48 -8.60 -0.28 -10.18
N ARG A 49 -9.92 -0.51 -10.25
CA ARG A 49 -10.59 -1.55 -9.44
C ARG A 49 -10.09 -2.94 -9.81
N GLY A 50 -9.93 -3.22 -11.09
CA GLY A 50 -9.33 -4.47 -11.58
C GLY A 50 -7.92 -4.69 -11.02
N ASP A 51 -7.08 -3.65 -11.06
CA ASP A 51 -5.73 -3.68 -10.50
C ASP A 51 -5.74 -3.91 -8.98
N ALA A 52 -6.65 -3.26 -8.25
CA ALA A 52 -6.81 -3.46 -6.81
C ALA A 52 -7.22 -4.89 -6.45
N ILE A 53 -8.18 -5.46 -7.20
CA ILE A 53 -8.63 -6.85 -7.03
C ILE A 53 -7.46 -7.81 -7.31
N ALA A 54 -6.68 -7.56 -8.36
CA ALA A 54 -5.52 -8.38 -8.69
C ALA A 54 -4.46 -8.34 -7.58
N ALA A 55 -4.12 -7.16 -7.06
CA ALA A 55 -3.16 -6.99 -5.97
C ALA A 55 -3.62 -7.71 -4.68
N LEU A 56 -4.89 -7.55 -4.29
CA LEU A 56 -5.47 -8.26 -3.15
C LEU A 56 -5.44 -9.79 -3.36
N GLY A 57 -5.76 -10.26 -4.57
CA GLY A 57 -5.71 -11.67 -4.93
C GLY A 57 -4.30 -12.26 -4.89
N GLN A 58 -3.28 -11.50 -5.31
CA GLN A 58 -1.87 -11.89 -5.18
C GLN A 58 -1.48 -12.04 -3.72
N LEU A 59 -1.78 -11.05 -2.88
CA LEU A 59 -1.51 -11.12 -1.43
C LEU A 59 -2.23 -12.32 -0.78
N ALA A 60 -3.48 -12.59 -1.16
CA ALA A 60 -4.21 -13.76 -0.67
C ALA A 60 -3.53 -15.09 -1.09
N ALA A 61 -3.03 -15.18 -2.33
CA ALA A 61 -2.29 -16.33 -2.81
C ALA A 61 -0.97 -16.54 -2.04
N GLU A 62 -0.24 -15.46 -1.74
CA GLU A 62 0.96 -15.51 -0.90
C GLU A 62 0.64 -16.02 0.52
N GLN A 63 -0.43 -15.53 1.14
CA GLN A 63 -0.85 -16.00 2.47
C GLN A 63 -1.25 -17.49 2.46
N ARG A 64 -1.87 -17.98 1.38
CA ARG A 64 -2.12 -19.43 1.19
C ARG A 64 -0.81 -20.22 1.11
N ALA A 65 0.15 -19.77 0.30
CA ALA A 65 1.45 -20.42 0.18
C ALA A 65 2.23 -20.46 1.51
N ILE A 66 2.16 -19.37 2.30
CA ILE A 66 2.71 -19.30 3.66
C ILE A 66 2.05 -20.34 4.56
N ALA A 67 0.72 -20.45 4.53
CA ALA A 67 0.00 -21.43 5.34
C ALA A 67 0.39 -22.87 4.99
N ASP A 68 0.51 -23.19 3.70
CA ASP A 68 0.88 -24.52 3.23
C ASP A 68 2.30 -24.90 3.64
N ARG A 69 3.24 -23.95 3.56
CA ARG A 69 4.60 -24.13 4.07
C ARG A 69 4.62 -24.41 5.57
N LEU A 70 3.88 -23.62 6.35
CA LEU A 70 3.81 -23.79 7.82
C LEU A 70 3.19 -25.14 8.22
N ASP A 71 2.24 -25.66 7.44
CA ASP A 71 1.67 -26.99 7.66
C ASP A 71 2.65 -28.12 7.31
N LEU A 72 3.46 -27.95 6.27
CA LEU A 72 4.56 -28.87 5.99
C LEU A 72 5.57 -28.88 7.14
N GLU A 73 6.00 -27.71 7.60
CA GLU A 73 6.90 -27.56 8.75
C GLU A 73 6.29 -28.18 10.02
N HIS A 74 4.99 -27.98 10.27
CA HIS A 74 4.27 -28.58 11.39
C HIS A 74 4.31 -30.11 11.36
N ARG A 75 4.13 -30.72 10.18
CA ARG A 75 4.20 -32.17 10.00
C ARG A 75 5.61 -32.70 10.27
N LEU A 76 6.62 -32.03 9.71
CA LEU A 76 8.03 -32.42 9.84
C LEU A 76 8.59 -32.23 11.26
N ALA A 77 8.15 -31.20 11.98
CA ALA A 77 8.53 -30.95 13.37
C ALA A 77 8.07 -32.08 14.32
N GLY A 78 7.06 -32.87 13.92
CA GLY A 78 6.54 -33.99 14.70
C GLY A 78 7.53 -35.12 14.97
N SER A 79 8.45 -35.36 14.04
CA SER A 79 9.45 -36.42 14.14
C SER A 79 10.80 -35.95 14.68
N ARG A 80 10.97 -34.63 14.89
CA ARG A 80 12.24 -34.03 15.36
C ARG A 80 12.16 -33.69 16.84
N GLY A 81 12.73 -34.56 17.68
CA GLY A 81 13.01 -34.27 19.09
C GLY A 81 14.29 -33.44 19.25
N GLY A 82 14.53 -32.87 20.44
CA GLY A 82 15.73 -32.09 20.76
C GLY A 82 15.56 -30.56 20.68
N VAL A 83 16.66 -29.84 20.87
CA VAL A 83 16.73 -28.36 20.85
C VAL A 83 17.05 -27.88 19.43
N ALA A 84 16.44 -26.78 19.01
CA ALA A 84 16.69 -26.16 17.72
C ALA A 84 18.10 -25.56 17.65
N TYR A 85 18.83 -25.80 16.56
CA TYR A 85 20.15 -25.21 16.30
C TYR A 85 20.07 -23.96 15.41
N SER A 86 18.90 -23.64 14.84
CA SER A 86 18.66 -22.52 13.92
C SER A 86 17.19 -22.04 13.99
N GLU A 87 16.93 -20.82 13.52
CA GLU A 87 15.59 -20.21 13.46
C GLU A 87 14.57 -21.01 12.60
N HIS A 88 15.05 -21.78 11.63
CA HIS A 88 14.22 -22.65 10.79
C HIS A 88 14.24 -24.13 11.22
N ASP A 89 14.89 -24.44 12.34
CA ASP A 89 14.97 -25.80 12.88
C ASP A 89 13.80 -26.07 13.84
N TYR A 90 12.58 -26.01 13.32
CA TYR A 90 11.38 -26.25 14.12
C TYR A 90 11.34 -27.68 14.69
N ARG A 91 11.06 -27.78 15.99
CA ARG A 91 11.02 -29.03 16.74
C ARG A 91 9.62 -29.35 17.24
N ARG A 92 9.46 -30.49 17.91
CA ARG A 92 8.18 -30.96 18.45
C ARG A 92 7.46 -29.91 19.31
N GLY A 93 8.20 -29.06 20.04
CA GLY A 93 7.65 -27.97 20.86
C GLY A 93 6.92 -26.88 20.06
N ASP A 94 7.36 -26.62 18.81
CA ASP A 94 6.85 -25.52 17.99
C ASP A 94 5.55 -25.85 17.25
N ARG A 95 5.15 -27.12 17.25
CA ARG A 95 3.98 -27.60 16.51
C ARG A 95 2.71 -26.83 16.80
N ALA A 96 2.48 -26.48 18.07
CA ALA A 96 1.31 -25.71 18.46
C ALA A 96 1.33 -24.30 17.85
N ASN A 97 2.50 -23.64 17.84
CA ASN A 97 2.70 -22.32 17.26
C ASN A 97 2.55 -22.34 15.74
N LEU A 98 3.25 -23.26 15.06
CA LEU A 98 3.16 -23.44 13.59
C LEU A 98 1.71 -23.61 13.12
N ARG A 99 0.93 -24.43 13.84
CA ARG A 99 -0.49 -24.63 13.54
C ARG A 99 -1.34 -23.37 13.70
N VAL A 100 -1.03 -22.54 14.71
CA VAL A 100 -1.72 -21.25 14.91
C VAL A 100 -1.35 -20.29 13.78
N ARG A 101 -0.07 -20.17 13.43
CA ARG A 101 0.41 -19.31 12.33
C ARG A 101 -0.20 -19.72 10.98
N ALA A 102 -0.22 -21.01 10.68
CA ALA A 102 -0.84 -21.51 9.44
C ALA A 102 -2.33 -21.16 9.37
N ARG A 103 -3.06 -21.29 10.48
CA ARG A 103 -4.47 -20.90 10.56
C ARG A 103 -4.67 -19.40 10.38
N THR A 104 -3.83 -18.58 11.00
CA THR A 104 -3.86 -17.12 10.85
C THR A 104 -3.65 -16.73 9.39
N ALA A 105 -2.63 -17.27 8.72
CA ALA A 105 -2.36 -17.00 7.30
C ALA A 105 -3.53 -17.41 6.39
N ARG A 106 -4.13 -18.60 6.60
CA ARG A 106 -5.35 -19.00 5.85
C ARG A 106 -6.52 -18.05 6.05
N ARG A 107 -6.73 -17.62 7.30
CA ARG A 107 -7.81 -16.69 7.60
C ARG A 107 -7.57 -15.34 6.93
N MET A 108 -6.34 -14.82 6.98
CA MET A 108 -5.97 -13.61 6.25
C MET A 108 -6.23 -13.74 4.74
N ALA A 109 -5.86 -14.88 4.13
CA ALA A 109 -6.15 -15.13 2.71
C ALA A 109 -7.66 -15.04 2.41
N ALA A 110 -8.49 -15.67 3.24
CA ALA A 110 -9.95 -15.63 3.07
C ALA A 110 -10.54 -14.22 3.27
N GLU A 111 -10.01 -13.45 4.23
CA GLU A 111 -10.44 -12.07 4.48
C GLU A 111 -10.01 -11.14 3.34
N LEU A 112 -8.84 -11.39 2.71
CA LEU A 112 -8.39 -10.67 1.51
C LEU A 112 -9.25 -10.99 0.29
N ASP A 113 -9.59 -12.26 0.06
CA ASP A 113 -10.51 -12.65 -1.01
C ASP A 113 -11.90 -12.01 -0.78
N ALA A 114 -12.38 -11.99 0.46
CA ALA A 114 -13.65 -11.34 0.82
C ALA A 114 -13.60 -9.83 0.62
N PHE A 115 -12.46 -9.17 0.91
CA PHE A 115 -12.25 -7.77 0.58
C PHE A 115 -12.31 -7.56 -0.94
N ALA A 116 -11.61 -8.37 -1.72
CA ALA A 116 -11.56 -8.25 -3.18
C ALA A 116 -12.93 -8.47 -3.85
N ALA A 117 -13.81 -9.26 -3.23
CA ALA A 117 -15.18 -9.47 -3.69
C ALA A 117 -16.15 -8.34 -3.32
N ASP A 118 -15.74 -7.42 -2.44
CA ASP A 118 -16.56 -6.30 -1.99
C ASP A 118 -16.26 -5.04 -2.81
N ALA A 119 -17.12 -4.76 -3.79
CA ALA A 119 -16.96 -3.64 -4.72
C ALA A 119 -16.92 -2.27 -4.04
N GLU A 120 -17.62 -2.10 -2.91
CA GLU A 120 -17.62 -0.84 -2.16
C GLU A 120 -16.26 -0.62 -1.51
N ARG A 121 -15.76 -1.62 -0.79
CA ARG A 121 -14.44 -1.56 -0.13
C ARG A 121 -13.29 -1.43 -1.11
N VAL A 122 -13.36 -2.12 -2.25
CA VAL A 122 -12.38 -1.97 -3.33
C VAL A 122 -12.42 -0.54 -3.90
N GLY A 123 -13.62 0.03 -4.07
CA GLY A 123 -13.78 1.41 -4.53
C GLY A 123 -13.16 2.42 -3.57
N GLU A 124 -13.41 2.27 -2.27
CA GLU A 124 -12.79 3.11 -1.24
C GLU A 124 -11.27 3.02 -1.24
N LEU A 125 -10.71 1.83 -1.52
CA LEU A 125 -9.27 1.63 -1.65
C LEU A 125 -8.70 2.38 -2.85
N VAL A 126 -9.33 2.25 -4.02
CA VAL A 126 -8.91 2.93 -5.25
C VAL A 126 -9.00 4.45 -5.10
N GLU A 127 -10.11 4.97 -4.56
CA GLU A 127 -10.28 6.40 -4.34
C GLU A 127 -9.27 6.98 -3.35
N ARG A 128 -8.92 6.21 -2.31
CA ARG A 128 -7.86 6.59 -1.38
C ARG A 128 -6.50 6.60 -2.08
N ALA A 129 -6.19 5.58 -2.86
CA ALA A 129 -4.96 5.49 -3.64
C ALA A 129 -4.83 6.66 -4.64
N ARG A 130 -5.93 7.02 -5.32
CA ARG A 130 -6.01 8.21 -6.20
C ARG A 130 -5.68 9.49 -5.44
N ARG A 131 -6.35 9.75 -4.30
CA ARG A 131 -6.08 10.95 -3.48
C ARG A 131 -4.65 11.01 -2.94
N GLU A 132 -4.03 9.86 -2.67
CA GLU A 132 -2.64 9.80 -2.26
C GLU A 132 -1.71 10.10 -3.45
N ALA A 133 -1.91 9.45 -4.60
CA ALA A 133 -1.14 9.70 -5.82
C ALA A 133 -1.09 11.20 -6.19
N TRP A 134 -2.24 11.87 -6.18
CA TRP A 134 -2.32 13.31 -6.46
C TRP A 134 -1.57 14.16 -5.43
N ARG A 135 -1.68 13.84 -4.14
CA ARG A 135 -0.94 14.53 -3.08
C ARG A 135 0.57 14.37 -3.23
N ASP A 136 1.01 13.18 -3.62
CA ASP A 136 2.43 12.90 -3.83
C ASP A 136 2.99 13.64 -5.04
N VAL A 137 2.27 13.69 -6.15
CA VAL A 137 2.66 14.47 -7.31
C VAL A 137 2.65 15.97 -7.03
N ALA A 138 1.62 16.48 -6.35
CA ALA A 138 1.57 17.88 -5.91
C ALA A 138 2.80 18.25 -5.06
N GLY A 139 3.14 17.43 -4.07
CA GLY A 139 4.33 17.62 -3.25
C GLY A 139 5.63 17.58 -4.05
N GLN A 140 5.74 16.72 -5.06
CA GLN A 140 6.91 16.68 -5.95
C GLN A 140 7.01 17.92 -6.83
N VAL A 141 5.90 18.39 -7.41
CA VAL A 141 5.85 19.62 -8.21
C VAL A 141 6.25 20.82 -7.36
N GLN A 142 5.67 20.98 -6.18
CA GLN A 142 6.03 22.06 -5.25
C GLN A 142 7.51 22.05 -4.87
N LYS A 143 8.08 20.87 -4.59
CA LYS A 143 9.50 20.72 -4.30
C LYS A 143 10.37 21.17 -5.49
N LYS A 144 9.98 20.81 -6.71
CA LYS A 144 10.68 21.22 -7.94
C LYS A 144 10.55 22.72 -8.19
N LEU A 145 9.36 23.28 -8.04
CA LEU A 145 9.13 24.73 -8.15
C LEU A 145 10.02 25.51 -7.17
N ARG A 146 10.13 25.07 -5.92
CA ARG A 146 11.01 25.70 -4.93
C ARG A 146 12.49 25.67 -5.35
N ILE A 147 12.93 24.59 -5.97
CA ILE A 147 14.31 24.45 -6.45
C ILE A 147 14.55 25.35 -7.67
N TYR A 148 13.63 25.37 -8.64
CA TYR A 148 13.77 26.19 -9.85
C TYR A 148 13.59 27.69 -9.58
N ALA A 149 12.80 28.06 -8.56
CA ALA A 149 12.66 29.44 -8.10
C ALA A 149 13.83 29.90 -7.20
N ALA A 150 14.78 29.01 -6.87
CA ALA A 150 15.97 29.42 -6.15
C ALA A 150 16.85 30.27 -7.07
N PRO A 151 17.11 31.53 -6.73
CA PRO A 151 17.93 32.40 -7.56
C PRO A 151 19.38 31.89 -7.61
N PRO A 152 20.11 32.13 -8.71
CA PRO A 152 21.55 31.94 -8.74
C PRO A 152 22.24 32.82 -7.69
N GLU A 153 23.43 32.39 -7.24
CA GLU A 153 24.21 33.10 -6.21
C GLU A 153 24.57 34.53 -6.63
N PHE A 154 24.70 34.76 -7.95
CA PHE A 154 24.78 36.08 -8.57
C PHE A 154 23.66 36.24 -9.58
N ASP A 155 22.78 37.22 -9.34
CA ASP A 155 21.66 37.56 -10.20
C ASP A 155 21.79 39.02 -10.68
N GLU A 156 21.86 39.23 -12.00
CA GLU A 156 21.96 40.55 -12.62
C GLU A 156 20.64 41.36 -12.55
N ASP A 157 19.50 40.68 -12.31
CA ASP A 157 18.19 41.31 -12.12
C ASP A 157 17.75 41.18 -10.64
N PRO A 158 17.90 42.26 -9.83
CA PRO A 158 17.57 42.22 -8.40
C PRO A 158 16.08 41.96 -8.11
N GLY A 159 15.18 42.17 -9.07
CA GLY A 159 13.74 41.92 -8.93
C GLY A 159 13.30 40.52 -9.37
N ARG A 160 14.14 39.78 -10.10
CA ARG A 160 13.79 38.46 -10.66
C ARG A 160 13.43 37.45 -9.57
N ARG A 161 14.18 37.45 -8.47
CA ARG A 161 13.92 36.57 -7.31
C ARG A 161 12.51 36.75 -6.76
N GLY A 162 12.04 37.99 -6.60
CA GLY A 162 10.71 38.29 -6.09
C GLY A 162 9.62 37.72 -7.02
N ARG A 163 9.73 38.03 -8.32
CA ARG A 163 8.77 37.55 -9.33
C ARG A 163 8.74 36.02 -9.45
N LEU A 164 9.89 35.34 -9.43
CA LEU A 164 9.95 33.88 -9.46
C LEU A 164 9.37 33.26 -8.19
N SER A 165 9.58 33.88 -7.03
CA SER A 165 8.99 33.42 -5.77
C SER A 165 7.47 33.59 -5.76
N GLU A 166 6.96 34.70 -6.28
CA GLU A 166 5.51 34.96 -6.43
C GLU A 166 4.88 33.94 -7.38
N LEU A 167 5.47 33.75 -8.57
CA LEU A 167 5.02 32.75 -9.54
C LEU A 167 5.04 31.33 -8.96
N ALA A 168 6.10 30.97 -8.23
CA ALA A 168 6.19 29.65 -7.59
C ALA A 168 5.13 29.46 -6.51
N ALA A 169 4.78 30.50 -5.76
CA ALA A 169 3.71 30.46 -4.76
C ALA A 169 2.32 30.34 -5.43
N GLU A 170 2.08 31.08 -6.51
CA GLU A 170 0.84 30.98 -7.29
C GLU A 170 0.65 29.59 -7.89
N LEU A 171 1.69 29.05 -8.54
CA LEU A 171 1.66 27.70 -9.12
C LEU A 171 1.49 26.62 -8.04
N ALA A 172 2.11 26.78 -6.87
CA ALA A 172 1.92 25.86 -5.75
C ALA A 172 0.45 25.84 -5.28
N ALA A 173 -0.20 27.00 -5.20
CA ALA A 173 -1.62 27.09 -4.84
C ALA A 173 -2.54 26.45 -5.88
N GLN A 174 -2.25 26.62 -7.18
CA GLN A 174 -2.99 25.95 -8.26
C GLN A 174 -2.86 24.42 -8.16
N VAL A 175 -1.63 23.93 -7.91
CA VAL A 175 -1.37 22.51 -7.73
C VAL A 175 -2.09 21.94 -6.49
N ASP A 176 -2.14 22.67 -5.38
CA ASP A 176 -2.90 22.26 -4.20
C ASP A 176 -4.41 22.19 -4.47
N ALA A 177 -4.95 23.15 -5.23
CA ALA A 177 -6.36 23.15 -5.63
C ALA A 177 -6.69 21.93 -6.51
N ALA A 178 -5.86 21.64 -7.51
CA ALA A 178 -6.02 20.48 -8.39
C ALA A 178 -5.89 19.13 -7.62
N ALA A 179 -5.01 19.06 -6.62
CA ALA A 179 -4.85 17.86 -5.80
C ALA A 179 -6.01 17.64 -4.80
N ALA A 180 -6.69 18.72 -4.40
CA ALA A 180 -7.87 18.65 -3.51
C ALA A 180 -9.12 18.15 -4.25
N ASP A 181 -9.28 18.52 -5.51
CA ASP A 181 -10.36 18.06 -6.38
C ASP A 181 -9.84 17.57 -7.74
N PRO A 182 -9.25 16.36 -7.80
CA PRO A 182 -8.73 15.81 -9.04
C PRO A 182 -9.82 15.42 -10.05
N ALA A 183 -11.11 15.68 -9.76
CA ALA A 183 -12.22 15.47 -10.68
C ALA A 183 -12.67 16.76 -11.38
N ALA A 184 -12.29 17.94 -10.87
CA ALA A 184 -12.67 19.23 -11.45
C ALA A 184 -11.96 19.54 -12.79
N ASP A 185 -10.72 19.09 -12.97
CA ASP A 185 -9.92 19.37 -14.18
C ASP A 185 -10.26 18.46 -15.39
N ALA A 186 -11.04 17.40 -15.20
CA ALA A 186 -11.41 16.48 -16.30
C ALA A 186 -12.63 16.96 -17.11
N ALA A 187 -13.17 18.14 -16.81
CA ALA A 187 -14.42 18.65 -17.36
C ALA A 187 -14.26 19.84 -18.35
N ASP A 188 -13.02 20.21 -18.72
CA ASP A 188 -12.72 21.33 -19.64
C ASP A 188 -11.97 20.87 -20.90
#